data_AF-A0AA91RL74-F1
#
_entry.id   AF-A0AA91RL74-F1
#
_cell.length_a   1.000
_cell.length_b   1.000
_cell.length_c   1.000
_cell.angle_alpha   90.00
_cell.angle_beta   90.00
_cell.angle_gamma   90.00
#
_symmetry.space_group_name_H-M   'P 1'
#
loop_
_entity.id
_entity.type
_entity.pdbx_description
1 polymer ?
#
loop_
_entity_poly.entity_id
_entity_poly.type
_entity_poly.pdbx_seq_one_letter_code
_entity_poly.pdbx_strand_id
1 'polypeptide(L)'
;MLRLCLRRDRIVAPLWVLLLSVPLATVYIASIEAVYPTAADRAGLAATIMASPAQRAMYGPVYNDSLGAVGIWKAGIYHLLIAVAVILTVIRHTRGDEENGRTELIDSTAVGRYAGLTGALLLAAGASVATGVIGAVGLLTTAVPAAGSWAFGAALACSGLVFTAVAAVTAQLSPSARFARGAAFGVLAAAFTLRAVGDAGSGACSWLSPLGWSLLVRPYAGERWWVLLLPLATTAALTWLAYRLAARRDVGAGLLPDRPGPRRAAPTLGGVFGLAWRLDRAALALWTTALVLYGLLIGSVVHGIADEVGSDSAREIVVRLGGTAALEQAFLAVAFTMLGMVAGAFAVSLVLRLHQEEVSARAETLLAGALSRDRWMASQLAAALVGPAMAILAAGLAAGIVYGTAAGDIGGQLPAVLASAAVQLPAVWLPAAVAVALFGLAPRFAPAAWAVLISFVALYLLGTLSGLPQWVLDFEPFVHVPLVADGGVSPVPLIVLLAIDAGLIAVGFGALRRRDLAS
;
A
#
# COMPACT_ATOMS: atom_id res chain seq x y z
N MET A 1 -11.02 -23.85 -16.84
CA MET A 1 -10.10 -22.88 -16.20
C MET A 1 -10.71 -22.10 -15.04
N LEU A 2 -11.84 -21.40 -15.19
CA LEU A 2 -12.42 -20.61 -14.09
C LEU A 2 -12.57 -21.39 -12.77
N ARG A 3 -13.06 -22.64 -12.81
CA ARG A 3 -13.15 -23.50 -11.61
C ARG A 3 -11.79 -23.71 -10.91
N LEU A 4 -10.70 -23.83 -11.67
CA LEU A 4 -9.34 -23.96 -11.11
C LEU A 4 -8.89 -22.65 -10.47
N CYS A 5 -9.11 -21.52 -11.15
CA CYS A 5 -8.82 -20.19 -10.62
C CYS A 5 -9.57 -19.97 -9.30
N LEU A 6 -10.88 -20.24 -9.26
CA LEU A 6 -11.71 -20.13 -8.05
C LEU A 6 -11.20 -21.01 -6.90
N ARG A 7 -10.79 -22.26 -7.17
CA ARG A 7 -10.22 -23.14 -6.13
C ARG A 7 -8.92 -22.59 -5.56
N ARG A 8 -8.04 -22.06 -6.42
CA ARG A 8 -6.77 -21.47 -6.00
C ARG A 8 -6.94 -20.14 -5.28
N ASP A 9 -8.00 -19.40 -5.59
CA ASP A 9 -8.31 -18.10 -5.01
C ASP A 9 -9.38 -18.11 -3.92
N ARG A 10 -9.78 -19.28 -3.44
CA ARG A 10 -10.86 -19.46 -2.45
C ARG A 10 -10.69 -18.71 -1.12
N ILE A 11 -9.48 -18.23 -0.83
CA ILE A 11 -9.17 -17.45 0.38
C ILE A 11 -8.92 -15.99 -0.01
N VAL A 12 -7.98 -15.77 -0.92
CA VAL A 12 -7.51 -14.40 -1.23
C VAL A 12 -8.60 -13.59 -1.94
N ALA A 13 -9.36 -14.17 -2.88
CA ALA A 13 -10.41 -13.44 -3.57
C ALA A 13 -11.56 -13.01 -2.64
N PRO A 14 -12.16 -13.90 -1.83
CA PRO A 14 -13.17 -13.48 -0.85
C PRO A 14 -12.66 -12.45 0.15
N LEU A 15 -11.39 -12.55 0.58
CA LEU A 15 -10.82 -11.60 1.55
C LEU A 15 -10.85 -10.17 1.02
N TRP A 16 -10.32 -9.92 -0.19
CA TRP A 16 -10.35 -8.55 -0.73
C TRP A 16 -11.75 -8.14 -1.20
N VAL A 17 -12.59 -9.08 -1.65
CA VAL A 17 -13.98 -8.78 -2.00
C VAL A 17 -14.73 -8.24 -0.78
N LEU A 18 -14.64 -8.91 0.36
CA LEU A 18 -15.30 -8.50 1.59
C LEU A 18 -14.66 -7.26 2.20
N LEU A 19 -13.33 -7.18 2.22
CA LEU A 19 -12.59 -6.02 2.74
C LEU A 19 -12.97 -4.71 2.02
N LEU A 20 -13.21 -4.77 0.70
CA LEU A 20 -13.53 -3.61 -0.12
C LEU A 20 -15.04 -3.37 -0.31
N SER A 21 -15.91 -4.13 0.37
CA SER A 21 -17.37 -3.98 0.25
C SER A 21 -18.07 -3.80 1.61
N VAL A 22 -17.74 -4.63 2.60
CA VAL A 22 -18.42 -4.65 3.91
C VAL A 22 -18.25 -3.34 4.71
N PRO A 23 -17.07 -2.69 4.76
CA PRO A 23 -16.88 -1.50 5.58
C PRO A 23 -17.66 -0.26 5.12
N LEU A 24 -18.23 -0.27 3.90
CA LEU A 24 -18.93 0.89 3.32
C LEU A 24 -20.07 1.38 4.21
N ALA A 25 -20.93 0.48 4.68
CA ALA A 25 -22.03 0.83 5.57
C ALA A 25 -21.55 0.96 7.03
N THR A 26 -20.85 -0.06 7.53
CA THR A 26 -20.56 -0.23 8.96
C THR A 26 -19.47 0.70 9.48
N VAL A 27 -18.53 1.09 8.64
CA VAL A 27 -17.41 1.97 9.03
C VAL A 27 -17.65 3.37 8.47
N TYR A 28 -17.83 3.51 7.16
CA TYR A 28 -17.86 4.84 6.54
C TYR A 28 -19.15 5.61 6.82
N ILE A 29 -20.32 5.06 6.49
CA ILE A 29 -21.59 5.75 6.73
C ILE A 29 -21.84 5.91 8.23
N ALA A 30 -21.70 4.83 9.00
CA ALA A 30 -21.95 4.87 10.45
C ALA A 30 -21.03 5.83 11.21
N SER A 31 -19.74 5.93 10.84
CA SER A 31 -18.83 6.86 11.52
C SER A 31 -19.15 8.33 11.21
N ILE A 32 -19.51 8.65 9.95
CA ILE A 32 -19.90 10.01 9.60
C ILE A 32 -21.24 10.38 10.24
N GLU A 33 -22.19 9.44 10.31
CA GLU A 33 -23.46 9.66 11.02
C GLU A 33 -23.25 9.93 12.52
N ALA A 34 -22.33 9.19 13.16
CA ALA A 34 -22.01 9.34 14.57
C ALA A 34 -21.25 10.64 14.89
N VAL A 35 -20.29 11.03 14.03
CA VAL A 35 -19.41 12.19 14.28
C VAL A 35 -20.00 13.49 13.74
N TYR A 36 -20.78 13.45 12.65
CA TYR A 36 -21.39 14.61 11.97
C TYR A 36 -22.90 14.41 11.79
N PRO A 37 -23.69 14.39 12.88
CA PRO A 37 -25.10 14.01 12.85
C PRO A 37 -25.98 15.03 12.11
N THR A 38 -25.68 16.33 12.20
CA THR A 38 -26.52 17.36 11.58
C THR A 38 -26.10 17.68 10.14
N ALA A 39 -27.02 18.26 9.37
CA ALA A 39 -26.71 18.73 8.00
C ALA A 39 -25.67 19.86 8.01
N ALA A 40 -25.69 20.73 9.03
CA ALA A 40 -24.72 21.81 9.17
C ALA A 40 -23.30 21.28 9.41
N ASP A 41 -23.15 20.25 10.25
CA ASP A 41 -21.84 19.63 10.52
C ASP A 41 -21.23 19.03 9.26
N ARG A 42 -22.04 18.33 8.46
CA ARG A 42 -21.61 17.73 7.19
C ARG A 42 -21.29 18.78 6.12
N ALA A 43 -22.05 19.87 6.06
CA ALA A 43 -21.75 20.99 5.17
C ALA A 43 -20.41 21.65 5.54
N GLY A 44 -20.16 21.84 6.84
CA GLY A 44 -18.87 22.32 7.36
C GLY A 44 -17.71 21.40 6.97
N LEU A 45 -17.86 20.09 7.19
CA LEU A 45 -16.86 19.10 6.76
C LEU A 45 -16.63 19.11 5.25
N ALA A 46 -17.69 19.17 4.44
CA ALA A 46 -17.55 19.24 2.99
C ALA A 46 -16.80 20.52 2.56
N ALA A 47 -17.05 21.65 3.22
CA ALA A 47 -16.36 22.91 2.96
C ALA A 47 -14.87 22.84 3.28
N THR A 48 -14.47 22.25 4.43
CA THR A 48 -13.05 22.10 4.80
C THR A 48 -12.32 21.17 3.82
N ILE A 49 -12.96 20.07 3.41
CA ILE A 49 -12.41 19.16 2.39
C ILE A 49 -12.20 19.89 1.07
N MET A 50 -13.20 20.64 0.61
CA MET A 50 -13.14 21.36 -0.67
C MET A 50 -12.13 22.50 -0.64
N ALA A 51 -11.93 23.14 0.52
CA ALA A 51 -10.91 24.16 0.71
C ALA A 51 -9.48 23.60 0.62
N SER A 52 -9.25 22.33 0.98
CA SER A 52 -7.93 21.70 0.97
C SER A 52 -7.59 21.04 -0.38
N PRO A 53 -6.65 21.58 -1.18
CA PRO A 53 -6.22 20.94 -2.43
C PRO A 53 -5.59 19.57 -2.18
N ALA A 54 -4.94 19.37 -1.03
CA ALA A 54 -4.32 18.10 -0.66
C ALA A 54 -5.39 17.01 -0.42
N GLN A 55 -6.47 17.33 0.29
CA GLN A 55 -7.56 16.36 0.50
C GLN A 55 -8.29 16.04 -0.80
N ARG A 56 -8.52 17.03 -1.67
CA ARG A 56 -9.06 16.80 -3.02
C ARG A 56 -8.12 15.96 -3.87
N ALA A 57 -6.82 16.22 -3.83
CA ALA A 57 -5.82 15.41 -4.53
C ALA A 57 -5.83 13.97 -4.01
N MET A 58 -6.01 13.72 -2.72
CA MET A 58 -5.90 12.39 -2.12
C MET A 58 -7.17 11.54 -2.31
N TYR A 59 -8.34 12.10 -2.01
CA TYR A 59 -9.61 11.37 -1.98
C TYR A 59 -10.61 11.81 -3.06
N GLY A 60 -10.38 12.95 -3.68
CA GLY A 60 -11.30 13.57 -4.64
C GLY A 60 -12.21 14.63 -4.01
N PRO A 61 -12.95 15.37 -4.83
CA PRO A 61 -13.91 16.37 -4.36
C PRO A 61 -15.17 15.71 -3.76
N VAL A 62 -15.76 16.39 -2.78
CA VAL A 62 -17.10 16.07 -2.26
C VAL A 62 -18.13 16.85 -3.08
N TYR A 63 -19.02 16.15 -3.77
CA TYR A 63 -19.97 16.78 -4.69
C TYR A 63 -21.31 17.17 -4.04
N ASN A 64 -21.58 16.75 -2.80
CA ASN A 64 -22.79 17.04 -2.05
C ASN A 64 -22.52 16.82 -0.54
N ASP A 65 -23.25 17.50 0.34
CA ASP A 65 -23.14 17.45 1.81
C ASP A 65 -24.08 16.43 2.49
N SER A 66 -24.81 15.64 1.69
CA SER A 66 -25.64 14.53 2.17
C SER A 66 -24.81 13.49 2.93
N LEU A 67 -25.47 12.77 3.84
CA LEU A 67 -24.85 11.67 4.59
C LEU A 67 -24.20 10.64 3.66
N GLY A 68 -24.85 10.30 2.55
CA GLY A 68 -24.31 9.37 1.57
C GLY A 68 -23.02 9.89 0.91
N ALA A 69 -23.02 11.12 0.40
CA ALA A 69 -21.89 11.70 -0.33
C ALA A 69 -20.66 11.92 0.57
N VAL A 70 -20.86 12.50 1.76
CA VAL A 70 -19.79 12.72 2.74
C VAL A 70 -19.33 11.40 3.36
N GLY A 71 -20.27 10.50 3.64
CA GLY A 71 -20.03 9.16 4.18
C GLY A 71 -19.04 8.35 3.36
N ILE A 72 -19.28 8.21 2.06
CA ILE A 72 -18.44 7.39 1.18
C ILE A 72 -17.20 8.12 0.67
N TRP A 73 -16.99 9.40 0.99
CA TRP A 73 -15.89 10.19 0.41
C TRP A 73 -14.52 9.55 0.68
N LYS A 74 -14.24 9.18 1.95
CA LYS A 74 -13.01 8.45 2.30
C LYS A 74 -12.95 7.05 1.67
N ALA A 75 -14.11 6.43 1.42
CA ALA A 75 -14.18 5.16 0.69
C ALA A 75 -13.84 5.31 -0.81
N GLY A 76 -13.68 6.54 -1.33
CA GLY A 76 -13.19 6.80 -2.69
C GLY A 76 -11.86 6.10 -3.00
N ILE A 77 -11.02 5.84 -1.98
CA ILE A 77 -9.77 5.08 -2.13
C ILE A 77 -10.00 3.63 -2.56
N TYR A 78 -11.20 3.06 -2.35
CA TYR A 78 -11.50 1.67 -2.73
C TYR A 78 -11.43 1.46 -4.24
N HIS A 79 -11.68 2.50 -5.05
CA HIS A 79 -11.49 2.44 -6.51
C HIS A 79 -10.03 2.16 -6.89
N LEU A 80 -9.07 2.63 -6.10
CA LEU A 80 -7.65 2.33 -6.28
C LEU A 80 -7.29 0.97 -5.68
N LEU A 81 -7.79 0.63 -4.49
CA LEU A 81 -7.48 -0.65 -3.83
C LEU A 81 -7.99 -1.85 -4.62
N ILE A 82 -9.18 -1.75 -5.22
CA ILE A 82 -9.72 -2.82 -6.08
C ILE A 82 -8.84 -3.02 -7.32
N ALA A 83 -8.30 -1.94 -7.89
CA ALA A 83 -7.37 -1.99 -9.01
C ALA A 83 -6.08 -2.75 -8.63
N VAL A 84 -5.54 -2.49 -7.43
CA VAL A 84 -4.39 -3.24 -6.91
C VAL A 84 -4.71 -4.74 -6.79
N ALA A 85 -5.86 -5.08 -6.21
CA ALA A 85 -6.28 -6.46 -6.00
C ALA A 85 -6.43 -7.24 -7.31
N VAL A 86 -7.09 -6.65 -8.32
CA VAL A 86 -7.28 -7.31 -9.62
C VAL A 86 -5.99 -7.41 -10.42
N ILE A 87 -5.10 -6.41 -10.38
CA ILE A 87 -3.79 -6.46 -11.04
C ILE A 87 -2.98 -7.65 -10.53
N LEU A 88 -2.90 -7.80 -9.20
CA LEU A 88 -2.19 -8.91 -8.57
C LEU A 88 -2.84 -10.26 -8.92
N THR A 89 -4.18 -10.32 -8.92
CA THR A 89 -4.95 -11.53 -9.22
C THR A 89 -4.73 -11.99 -10.67
N VAL A 90 -4.95 -11.09 -11.64
CA VAL A 90 -4.81 -11.41 -13.07
C VAL A 90 -3.38 -11.83 -13.40
N ILE A 91 -2.38 -11.11 -12.90
CA ILE A 91 -0.98 -11.43 -13.22
C ILE A 91 -0.55 -12.74 -12.56
N ARG A 92 -1.01 -13.03 -11.35
CA ARG A 92 -0.75 -14.31 -10.67
C ARG A 92 -1.29 -15.52 -11.45
N HIS A 93 -2.48 -15.41 -12.06
CA HIS A 93 -3.12 -16.47 -12.84
C HIS A 93 -2.78 -16.45 -14.34
N THR A 94 -1.88 -15.56 -14.76
CA THR A 94 -1.39 -15.50 -16.15
C THR A 94 0.12 -15.61 -16.17
N ARG A 95 0.85 -14.49 -16.19
CA ARG A 95 2.32 -14.47 -16.21
C ARG A 95 2.95 -15.23 -15.06
N GLY A 96 2.35 -15.15 -13.87
CA GLY A 96 2.85 -15.85 -12.69
C GLY A 96 2.82 -17.36 -12.86
N ASP A 97 1.78 -17.91 -13.50
CA ASP A 97 1.71 -19.35 -13.76
C ASP A 97 2.58 -19.77 -14.95
N GLU A 98 2.71 -18.91 -15.96
CA GLU A 98 3.62 -19.15 -17.09
C GLU A 98 5.09 -19.13 -16.66
N GLU A 99 5.51 -18.14 -15.87
CA GLU A 99 6.90 -18.03 -15.36
C GLU A 99 7.27 -19.21 -14.44
N ASN A 100 6.29 -19.82 -13.78
CA ASN A 100 6.47 -21.01 -12.94
C ASN A 100 6.34 -22.34 -13.71
N GLY A 101 6.21 -22.31 -15.05
CA GLY A 101 6.07 -23.51 -15.89
C GLY A 101 4.74 -24.27 -15.75
N ARG A 102 3.81 -23.79 -14.91
CA ARG A 102 2.51 -24.45 -14.68
C ARG A 102 1.62 -24.40 -15.91
N THR A 103 1.72 -23.31 -16.67
CA THR A 103 0.93 -23.13 -17.89
C THR A 103 1.33 -24.12 -18.97
N GLU A 104 2.60 -24.51 -19.08
CA GLU A 104 3.06 -25.50 -20.07
C GLU A 104 2.45 -26.89 -19.80
N LEU A 105 2.41 -27.30 -18.54
CA LEU A 105 1.74 -28.54 -18.12
C LEU A 105 0.25 -28.52 -18.48
N ILE A 106 -0.41 -27.39 -18.25
CA ILE A 106 -1.83 -27.21 -18.59
C ILE A 106 -2.06 -27.20 -20.10
N ASP A 107 -1.23 -26.48 -20.86
CA ASP A 107 -1.35 -26.34 -22.31
C ASP A 107 -1.01 -27.65 -23.04
N SER A 108 -0.28 -28.58 -22.40
CA SER A 108 -0.08 -29.96 -22.88
C SER A 108 -1.35 -30.83 -22.84
N THR A 109 -2.41 -30.37 -22.16
CA THR A 109 -3.70 -31.06 -22.07
C THR A 109 -4.72 -30.49 -23.09
N ALA A 110 -5.94 -31.02 -23.13
CA ALA A 110 -7.01 -30.56 -24.02
C ALA A 110 -7.64 -29.21 -23.58
N VAL A 111 -6.80 -28.21 -23.28
CA VAL A 111 -7.19 -26.87 -22.87
C VAL A 111 -6.89 -25.90 -24.01
N GLY A 112 -7.88 -25.11 -24.43
CA GLY A 112 -7.67 -24.11 -25.48
C GLY A 112 -6.75 -22.96 -25.04
N ARG A 113 -5.96 -22.43 -25.98
CA ARG A 113 -4.98 -21.33 -25.79
C ARG A 113 -5.51 -20.13 -24.99
N TYR A 114 -6.78 -19.76 -25.18
CA TYR A 114 -7.38 -18.59 -24.52
C TYR A 114 -7.97 -18.90 -23.13
N ALA A 115 -8.05 -20.17 -22.73
CA ALA A 115 -8.77 -20.58 -21.54
C ALA A 115 -8.14 -20.04 -20.24
N GLY A 116 -6.80 -19.96 -20.17
CA GLY A 116 -6.08 -19.39 -19.03
C GLY A 116 -6.41 -17.91 -18.83
N LEU A 117 -6.21 -17.10 -19.89
CA LEU A 117 -6.53 -15.67 -19.88
C LEU A 117 -8.03 -15.42 -19.59
N THR A 118 -8.92 -16.18 -20.22
CA THR A 118 -10.37 -16.09 -19.99
C THR A 118 -10.72 -16.42 -18.53
N GLY A 119 -10.11 -17.46 -17.96
CA GLY A 119 -10.32 -17.86 -16.58
C GLY A 119 -9.90 -16.78 -15.58
N ALA A 120 -8.74 -16.16 -15.80
CA ALA A 120 -8.24 -15.07 -14.97
C ALA A 120 -9.12 -13.81 -15.08
N LEU A 121 -9.53 -13.44 -16.30
CA LEU A 121 -10.43 -12.31 -16.55
C LEU A 121 -11.80 -12.53 -15.88
N LEU A 122 -12.40 -13.70 -16.05
CA LEU A 122 -13.70 -14.02 -15.44
C LEU A 122 -13.64 -14.01 -13.91
N LEU A 123 -12.55 -14.54 -13.32
CA LEU A 123 -12.36 -14.50 -11.86
C LEU A 123 -12.27 -13.05 -11.37
N ALA A 124 -11.37 -12.25 -11.94
CA ALA A 124 -11.13 -10.89 -11.50
C ALA A 124 -12.35 -9.98 -11.75
N ALA A 125 -12.95 -10.05 -12.94
CA ALA A 125 -14.15 -9.30 -13.28
C ALA A 125 -15.35 -9.69 -12.43
N GLY A 126 -15.58 -11.00 -12.25
CA GLY A 126 -16.66 -11.50 -11.40
C GLY A 126 -16.49 -11.07 -9.94
N ALA A 127 -15.26 -11.12 -9.42
CA ALA A 127 -14.96 -10.63 -8.09
C ALA A 127 -15.14 -9.11 -7.97
N SER A 128 -14.76 -8.30 -8.97
CA SER A 128 -15.01 -6.86 -8.96
C SER A 128 -16.49 -6.51 -8.96
N VAL A 129 -17.29 -7.21 -9.77
CA VAL A 129 -18.76 -7.06 -9.78
C VAL A 129 -19.34 -7.48 -8.43
N ALA A 130 -18.87 -8.59 -7.85
CA ALA A 130 -19.30 -9.02 -6.52
C ALA A 130 -18.98 -7.96 -5.45
N THR A 131 -17.78 -7.37 -5.45
CA THR A 131 -17.42 -6.28 -4.53
C THR A 131 -18.38 -5.10 -4.67
N GLY A 132 -18.66 -4.66 -5.90
CA GLY A 132 -19.58 -3.56 -6.16
C GLY A 132 -21.01 -3.86 -5.70
N VAL A 133 -21.52 -5.06 -5.99
CA VAL A 133 -22.88 -5.50 -5.61
C VAL A 133 -23.01 -5.65 -4.10
N ILE A 134 -22.08 -6.35 -3.44
CA ILE A 134 -22.10 -6.52 -1.98
C ILE A 134 -21.99 -5.15 -1.30
N GLY A 135 -21.14 -4.27 -1.82
CA GLY A 135 -20.98 -2.91 -1.30
C GLY A 135 -22.26 -2.07 -1.44
N ALA A 136 -22.90 -2.11 -2.62
CA ALA A 136 -24.18 -1.44 -2.84
C ALA A 136 -25.28 -2.00 -1.92
N VAL A 137 -25.42 -3.32 -1.83
CA VAL A 137 -26.39 -3.98 -0.95
C VAL A 137 -26.13 -3.63 0.53
N GLY A 138 -24.87 -3.56 0.95
CA GLY A 138 -24.50 -3.11 2.28
C GLY A 138 -24.95 -1.67 2.53
N LEU A 139 -24.75 -0.75 1.58
CA LEU A 139 -25.21 0.63 1.71
C LEU A 139 -26.75 0.75 1.79
N LEU A 140 -27.49 -0.13 1.13
CA LEU A 140 -28.96 -0.21 1.22
C LEU A 140 -29.46 -0.57 2.63
N THR A 141 -28.61 -1.06 3.54
CA THR A 141 -29.00 -1.28 4.95
C THR A 141 -28.95 0.00 5.79
N THR A 142 -28.57 1.13 5.21
CA THR A 142 -28.49 2.44 5.89
C THR A 142 -29.58 3.38 5.36
N ALA A 143 -29.72 4.57 5.95
CA ALA A 143 -30.74 5.56 5.56
C ALA A 143 -30.44 6.29 4.23
N VAL A 144 -29.37 5.94 3.52
CA VAL A 144 -28.94 6.65 2.31
C VAL A 144 -29.70 6.18 1.05
N PRO A 145 -29.84 7.06 0.03
CA PRO A 145 -30.59 6.71 -1.19
C PRO A 145 -30.07 5.49 -1.97
N ALA A 146 -30.99 4.69 -2.51
CA ALA A 146 -30.64 3.49 -3.28
C ALA A 146 -29.87 3.79 -4.57
N ALA A 147 -30.20 4.87 -5.27
CA ALA A 147 -29.55 5.25 -6.53
C ALA A 147 -28.04 5.48 -6.34
N GLY A 148 -27.65 6.25 -5.32
CA GLY A 148 -26.25 6.50 -4.97
C GLY A 148 -25.52 5.23 -4.51
N SER A 149 -26.21 4.34 -3.79
CA SER A 149 -25.63 3.05 -3.37
C SER A 149 -25.21 2.20 -4.58
N TRP A 150 -26.10 2.06 -5.56
CA TRP A 150 -25.80 1.35 -6.80
C TRP A 150 -24.79 2.07 -7.68
N ALA A 151 -24.81 3.41 -7.71
CA ALA A 151 -23.86 4.21 -8.47
C ALA A 151 -22.43 4.04 -7.94
N PHE A 152 -22.23 4.05 -6.61
CA PHE A 152 -20.93 3.78 -5.99
C PHE A 152 -20.48 2.35 -6.27
N GLY A 153 -21.35 1.36 -6.06
CA GLY A 153 -21.05 -0.04 -6.33
C GLY A 153 -20.66 -0.30 -7.79
N ALA A 154 -21.38 0.31 -8.74
CA ALA A 154 -21.08 0.22 -10.16
C ALA A 154 -19.76 0.90 -10.53
N ALA A 155 -19.47 2.08 -9.97
CA ALA A 155 -18.19 2.77 -10.15
C ALA A 155 -17.02 1.93 -9.63
N LEU A 156 -17.17 1.33 -8.44
CA LEU A 156 -16.19 0.44 -7.83
C LEU A 156 -15.91 -0.80 -8.70
N ALA A 157 -16.97 -1.47 -9.16
CA ALA A 157 -16.85 -2.61 -10.06
C ALA A 157 -16.17 -2.22 -11.38
N CYS A 158 -16.56 -1.10 -11.99
CA CYS A 158 -15.99 -0.60 -13.24
C CYS A 158 -14.51 -0.26 -13.13
N SER A 159 -14.05 0.31 -12.00
CA SER A 159 -12.61 0.51 -11.75
C SER A 159 -11.86 -0.83 -11.78
N GLY A 160 -12.39 -1.84 -11.07
CA GLY A 160 -11.84 -3.20 -11.08
C GLY A 160 -11.80 -3.82 -12.48
N LEU A 161 -12.83 -3.60 -13.30
CA LEU A 161 -12.87 -4.11 -14.69
C LEU A 161 -11.79 -3.48 -15.58
N VAL A 162 -11.61 -2.16 -15.52
CA VAL A 162 -10.59 -1.47 -16.33
C VAL A 162 -9.20 -2.01 -15.99
N PHE A 163 -8.86 -2.10 -14.70
CA PHE A 163 -7.54 -2.56 -14.28
C PHE A 163 -7.34 -4.08 -14.42
N THR A 164 -8.41 -4.86 -14.43
CA THR A 164 -8.40 -6.26 -14.88
C THR A 164 -7.94 -6.35 -16.34
N ALA A 165 -8.48 -5.49 -17.22
CA ALA A 165 -8.12 -5.46 -18.63
C ALA A 165 -6.70 -4.89 -18.86
N VAL A 166 -6.29 -3.86 -18.11
CA VAL A 166 -4.91 -3.34 -18.12
C VAL A 166 -3.92 -4.46 -17.77
N ALA A 167 -4.17 -5.19 -16.69
CA ALA A 167 -3.31 -6.30 -16.26
C ALA A 167 -3.24 -7.43 -17.30
N ALA A 168 -4.35 -7.70 -17.99
CA ALA A 168 -4.37 -8.66 -19.10
C ALA A 168 -3.52 -8.21 -20.30
N VAL A 169 -3.54 -6.92 -20.65
CA VAL A 169 -2.69 -6.35 -21.70
C VAL A 169 -1.21 -6.42 -21.31
N THR A 170 -0.86 -5.94 -20.11
CA THR A 170 0.54 -5.92 -19.66
C THR A 170 1.11 -7.32 -19.49
N ALA A 171 0.27 -8.30 -19.15
CA ALA A 171 0.64 -9.70 -19.17
C ALA A 171 1.15 -10.14 -20.56
N GLN A 172 0.65 -9.64 -21.68
CA GLN A 172 1.12 -10.11 -22.99
C GLN A 172 2.46 -9.51 -23.43
N LEU A 173 2.97 -8.48 -22.74
CA LEU A 173 4.10 -7.68 -23.22
C LEU A 173 5.47 -8.30 -22.92
N SER A 174 5.63 -9.03 -21.82
CA SER A 174 6.92 -9.57 -21.37
C SER A 174 6.75 -10.98 -20.80
N PRO A 175 7.77 -11.85 -20.88
CA PRO A 175 7.73 -13.13 -20.18
C PRO A 175 7.69 -12.97 -18.65
N SER A 176 8.13 -11.82 -18.11
CA SER A 176 8.25 -11.62 -16.66
C SER A 176 6.95 -11.13 -16.00
N ALA A 177 6.48 -11.86 -14.98
CA ALA A 177 5.39 -11.42 -14.11
C ALA A 177 5.76 -10.17 -13.31
N ARG A 178 7.05 -9.96 -13.02
CA ARG A 178 7.55 -8.74 -12.36
C ARG A 178 7.37 -7.52 -13.26
N PHE A 179 7.74 -7.65 -14.54
CA PHE A 179 7.52 -6.60 -15.52
C PHE A 179 6.03 -6.29 -15.69
N ALA A 180 5.19 -7.30 -15.89
CA ALA A 180 3.76 -7.11 -16.08
C ALA A 180 3.11 -6.39 -14.89
N ARG A 181 3.52 -6.72 -13.65
CA ARG A 181 3.09 -6.03 -12.43
C ARG A 181 3.53 -4.57 -12.43
N GLY A 182 4.82 -4.33 -12.69
CA GLY A 182 5.38 -2.99 -12.75
C GLY A 182 4.69 -2.10 -13.79
N ALA A 183 4.43 -2.64 -14.99
CA ALA A 183 3.73 -1.91 -16.06
C ALA A 183 2.27 -1.61 -15.67
N ALA A 184 1.54 -2.57 -15.11
CA ALA A 184 0.15 -2.36 -14.69
C ALA A 184 0.04 -1.35 -13.54
N PHE A 185 0.92 -1.45 -12.54
CA PHE A 185 1.01 -0.46 -11.47
C PHE A 185 1.49 0.91 -11.96
N GLY A 186 2.34 0.97 -12.99
CA GLY A 186 2.72 2.21 -13.65
C GLY A 186 1.50 2.91 -14.29
N VAL A 187 0.63 2.15 -14.97
CA VAL A 187 -0.64 2.67 -15.50
C VAL A 187 -1.57 3.13 -14.37
N LEU A 188 -1.68 2.36 -13.29
CA LEU A 188 -2.47 2.74 -12.11
C LEU A 188 -1.95 4.03 -11.46
N ALA A 189 -0.64 4.16 -11.29
CA ALA A 189 -0.02 5.36 -10.75
C ALA A 189 -0.24 6.57 -11.66
N ALA A 190 -0.08 6.43 -12.98
CA ALA A 190 -0.38 7.49 -13.94
C ALA A 190 -1.86 7.91 -13.88
N ALA A 191 -2.79 6.95 -13.80
CA ALA A 191 -4.21 7.22 -13.64
C ALA A 191 -4.50 7.96 -12.32
N PHE A 192 -3.88 7.55 -11.21
CA PHE A 192 -4.04 8.22 -9.93
C PHE A 192 -3.49 9.65 -9.97
N THR A 193 -2.31 9.87 -10.55
CA THR A 193 -1.71 11.20 -10.70
C THR A 193 -2.57 12.13 -11.54
N LEU A 194 -3.06 11.67 -12.70
CA LEU A 194 -3.95 12.46 -13.56
C LEU A 194 -5.24 12.85 -12.81
N ARG A 195 -5.82 11.91 -12.05
CA ARG A 195 -6.97 12.18 -11.18
C ARG A 195 -6.62 13.21 -10.10
N ALA A 196 -5.56 12.99 -9.34
CA ALA A 196 -5.16 13.85 -8.23
C ALA A 196 -4.90 15.29 -8.68
N VAL A 197 -4.17 15.46 -9.79
CA VAL A 197 -3.93 16.77 -10.41
C VAL A 197 -5.23 17.41 -10.90
N GLY A 198 -6.12 16.63 -11.50
CA GLY A 198 -7.42 17.12 -11.94
C GLY A 198 -8.30 17.59 -10.78
N ASP A 199 -8.38 16.79 -9.72
CA ASP A 199 -9.23 17.06 -8.55
C ASP A 199 -8.71 18.24 -7.71
N ALA A 200 -7.39 18.43 -7.63
CA ALA A 200 -6.78 19.61 -7.00
C ALA A 200 -6.96 20.88 -7.84
N GLY A 201 -6.96 20.75 -9.18
CA GLY A 201 -7.04 21.85 -10.14
C GLY A 201 -8.45 22.07 -10.72
N SER A 202 -8.51 22.19 -12.06
CA SER A 202 -9.72 22.55 -12.81
C SER A 202 -10.67 21.39 -13.11
N GLY A 203 -10.33 20.16 -12.72
CA GLY A 203 -11.11 18.95 -13.00
C GLY A 203 -10.88 18.32 -14.38
N ALA A 204 -10.19 18.99 -15.31
CA ALA A 204 -10.01 18.48 -16.69
C ALA A 204 -9.20 17.18 -16.73
N CYS A 205 -8.09 17.10 -15.97
CA CYS A 205 -7.25 15.90 -15.95
C CYS A 205 -7.95 14.67 -15.35
N SER A 206 -8.97 14.85 -14.49
CA SER A 206 -9.74 13.75 -13.91
C SER A 206 -10.54 12.99 -14.98
N TRP A 207 -10.91 13.63 -16.09
CA TRP A 207 -11.56 12.98 -17.22
C TRP A 207 -10.63 12.10 -18.05
N LEU A 208 -9.31 12.23 -17.90
CA LEU A 208 -8.32 11.36 -18.56
C LEU A 208 -7.99 10.12 -17.72
N SER A 209 -8.56 10.00 -16.53
CA SER A 209 -8.26 8.94 -15.58
C SER A 209 -9.45 7.98 -15.40
N PRO A 210 -9.26 6.66 -15.53
CA PRO A 210 -10.30 5.70 -15.17
C PRO A 210 -10.67 5.74 -13.69
N LEU A 211 -9.74 6.16 -12.81
CA LEU A 211 -10.04 6.41 -11.40
C LEU A 211 -10.87 7.68 -11.23
N GLY A 212 -10.64 8.70 -12.04
CA GLY A 212 -11.43 9.93 -12.05
C GLY A 212 -12.86 9.72 -12.51
N TRP A 213 -13.09 8.88 -13.53
CA TRP A 213 -14.44 8.51 -13.95
C TRP A 213 -15.28 7.93 -12.83
N SER A 214 -14.67 7.15 -11.93
CA SER A 214 -15.37 6.56 -10.79
C SER A 214 -15.93 7.63 -9.84
N LEU A 215 -15.17 8.71 -9.59
CA LEU A 215 -15.64 9.85 -8.80
C LEU A 215 -16.66 10.70 -9.57
N LEU A 216 -16.49 10.83 -10.88
CA LEU A 216 -17.38 11.59 -11.77
C LEU A 216 -18.76 10.94 -11.96
N VAL A 217 -18.97 9.69 -11.53
CA VAL A 217 -20.30 9.09 -11.40
C VAL A 217 -21.15 9.83 -10.37
N ARG A 218 -20.52 10.50 -9.39
CA ARG A 218 -21.18 11.33 -8.35
C ARG A 218 -22.29 10.62 -7.56
N PRO A 219 -21.98 9.51 -6.87
CA PRO A 219 -22.97 8.85 -6.01
C PRO A 219 -23.55 9.84 -4.98
N TYR A 220 -24.88 9.89 -4.83
CA TYR A 220 -25.61 10.81 -3.94
C TYR A 220 -25.48 12.30 -4.28
N ALA A 221 -25.01 12.63 -5.49
CA ALA A 221 -24.78 14.01 -5.92
C ALA A 221 -25.25 14.24 -7.36
N GLY A 222 -26.37 13.62 -7.74
CA GLY A 222 -26.90 13.61 -9.10
C GLY A 222 -26.11 12.64 -9.98
N GLU A 223 -26.45 11.35 -9.86
CA GLU A 223 -25.71 10.24 -10.45
C GLU A 223 -25.58 10.39 -11.98
N ARG A 224 -24.35 10.38 -12.47
CA ARG A 224 -24.02 10.46 -13.89
C ARG A 224 -23.80 9.07 -14.46
N TRP A 225 -24.87 8.29 -14.58
CA TRP A 225 -24.82 6.90 -15.05
C TRP A 225 -24.10 6.71 -16.39
N TRP A 226 -24.21 7.68 -17.30
CA TRP A 226 -23.53 7.64 -18.60
C TRP A 226 -22.00 7.59 -18.48
N VAL A 227 -21.42 8.09 -17.37
CA VAL A 227 -19.96 8.05 -17.14
C VAL A 227 -19.46 6.61 -17.05
N LEU A 228 -20.31 5.66 -16.62
CA LEU A 228 -19.99 4.23 -16.58
C LEU A 228 -19.74 3.63 -17.98
N LEU A 229 -20.19 4.29 -19.05
CA LEU A 229 -19.89 3.85 -20.42
C LEU A 229 -18.39 3.97 -20.74
N LEU A 230 -17.69 4.95 -20.17
CA LEU A 230 -16.25 5.16 -20.37
C LEU A 230 -15.40 3.98 -19.87
N PRO A 231 -15.49 3.53 -18.59
CA PRO A 231 -14.75 2.37 -18.12
C PRO A 231 -15.19 1.07 -18.81
N LEU A 232 -16.47 0.91 -19.15
CA LEU A 232 -16.95 -0.27 -19.88
C LEU A 232 -16.36 -0.35 -21.29
N ALA A 233 -16.39 0.75 -22.06
CA ALA A 233 -15.79 0.83 -23.39
C ALA A 233 -14.27 0.60 -23.34
N THR A 234 -13.61 1.19 -22.34
CA THR A 234 -12.16 1.02 -22.13
C THR A 234 -11.82 -0.42 -21.78
N THR A 235 -12.60 -1.05 -20.91
CA THR A 235 -12.45 -2.47 -20.56
C THR A 235 -12.58 -3.34 -21.81
N ALA A 236 -13.63 -3.14 -22.61
CA ALA A 236 -13.85 -3.91 -23.84
C ALA A 236 -12.69 -3.75 -24.84
N ALA A 237 -12.22 -2.51 -25.06
CA ALA A 237 -11.10 -2.23 -25.96
C ALA A 237 -9.78 -2.86 -25.48
N LEU A 238 -9.47 -2.75 -24.18
CA LEU A 238 -8.26 -3.35 -23.60
C LEU A 238 -8.33 -4.87 -23.55
N THR A 239 -9.48 -5.46 -23.24
CA THR A 239 -9.67 -6.92 -23.29
C THR A 239 -9.50 -7.43 -24.72
N TRP A 240 -10.09 -6.76 -25.72
CA TRP A 240 -9.87 -7.09 -27.13
C TRP A 240 -8.38 -7.01 -27.50
N LEU A 241 -7.69 -5.93 -27.10
CA LEU A 241 -6.26 -5.78 -27.30
C LEU A 241 -5.47 -6.93 -26.65
N ALA A 242 -5.79 -7.31 -25.41
CA ALA A 242 -5.13 -8.41 -24.72
C ALA A 242 -5.26 -9.73 -25.50
N TYR A 243 -6.44 -10.07 -26.02
CA TYR A 243 -6.61 -11.27 -26.85
C TYR A 243 -5.87 -11.18 -28.19
N ARG A 244 -5.82 -9.99 -28.82
CA ARG A 244 -5.07 -9.77 -30.06
C ARG A 244 -3.56 -9.95 -29.86
N LEU A 245 -3.04 -9.47 -28.73
CA LEU A 245 -1.64 -9.66 -28.35
C LEU A 245 -1.37 -11.13 -28.02
N ALA A 246 -2.24 -11.77 -27.24
CA ALA A 246 -2.13 -13.19 -26.91
C ALA A 246 -2.16 -14.11 -28.14
N ALA A 247 -2.91 -13.74 -29.19
CA ALA A 247 -2.98 -14.49 -30.44
C ALA A 247 -1.68 -14.45 -31.26
N ARG A 248 -0.91 -13.36 -31.16
CA ARG A 248 0.33 -13.14 -31.92
C ARG A 248 1.58 -13.64 -31.21
N ARG A 249 1.47 -13.93 -29.91
CA ARG A 249 2.60 -14.22 -29.04
C ARG A 249 2.70 -15.72 -28.76
N ASP A 250 3.89 -16.29 -28.92
CA ASP A 250 4.13 -17.69 -28.57
C ASP A 250 4.07 -17.92 -27.06
N VAL A 251 3.89 -19.18 -26.65
CA VAL A 251 3.89 -19.57 -25.24
C VAL A 251 5.30 -19.34 -24.67
N GLY A 252 5.39 -18.79 -23.46
CA GLY A 252 6.67 -18.45 -22.81
C GLY A 252 7.38 -17.20 -23.35
N ALA A 253 7.11 -16.75 -24.58
CA ALA A 253 7.76 -15.57 -25.17
C ALA A 253 7.02 -14.26 -24.88
N GLY A 254 7.70 -13.14 -24.61
CA GLY A 254 7.07 -11.80 -24.60
C GLY A 254 6.98 -11.18 -25.99
N LEU A 255 6.14 -10.15 -26.17
CA LEU A 255 6.18 -9.33 -27.40
C LEU A 255 7.33 -8.31 -27.38
N LEU A 256 7.78 -7.91 -26.19
CA LEU A 256 8.98 -7.11 -26.03
C LEU A 256 10.21 -8.02 -26.04
N PRO A 257 11.23 -7.72 -26.87
CA PRO A 257 12.44 -8.52 -26.92
C PRO A 257 13.22 -8.40 -25.61
N ASP A 258 13.72 -9.53 -25.13
CA ASP A 258 14.67 -9.54 -24.02
C ASP A 258 15.98 -8.88 -24.49
N ARG A 259 16.39 -7.82 -23.79
CA ARG A 259 17.65 -7.16 -24.10
C ARG A 259 18.79 -8.05 -23.60
N PRO A 260 19.74 -8.48 -24.47
CA PRO A 260 20.95 -9.12 -23.99
C PRO A 260 21.64 -8.11 -23.09
N GLY A 261 21.82 -8.44 -21.82
CA GLY A 261 22.44 -7.55 -20.85
C GLY A 261 23.84 -7.11 -21.30
N PRO A 262 24.45 -6.13 -20.60
CA PRO A 262 25.80 -5.69 -20.92
C PRO A 262 26.78 -6.86 -21.02
N ARG A 263 27.67 -6.85 -22.04
CA ARG A 263 28.66 -7.92 -22.29
C ARG A 263 29.60 -8.18 -21.13
N ARG A 264 29.79 -7.20 -20.24
CA ARG A 264 30.56 -7.31 -19.00
C ARG A 264 29.68 -6.92 -17.83
N ALA A 265 29.73 -7.71 -16.77
CA ALA A 265 29.08 -7.36 -15.52
C ALA A 265 29.69 -6.06 -14.98
N ALA A 266 28.84 -5.17 -14.44
CA ALA A 266 29.33 -3.99 -13.74
C ALA A 266 30.20 -4.42 -12.54
N PRO A 267 31.21 -3.63 -12.14
CA PRO A 267 32.05 -3.93 -10.97
C PRO A 267 31.24 -4.14 -9.68
N THR A 268 30.10 -3.45 -9.58
CA THR A 268 29.16 -3.58 -8.46
C THR A 268 28.48 -4.95 -8.38
N LEU A 269 28.54 -5.80 -9.41
CA LEU A 269 27.99 -7.16 -9.42
C LEU A 269 29.01 -8.24 -9.04
N GLY A 270 30.17 -7.85 -8.51
CA GLY A 270 31.21 -8.79 -8.06
C GLY A 270 30.85 -9.59 -6.80
N GLY A 271 29.69 -9.37 -6.16
CA GLY A 271 29.29 -10.10 -4.96
C GLY A 271 27.81 -9.99 -4.60
N VAL A 272 27.40 -10.74 -3.58
CA VAL A 272 25.98 -10.90 -3.18
C VAL A 272 25.31 -9.59 -2.74
N PHE A 273 26.04 -8.68 -2.09
CA PHE A 273 25.54 -7.33 -1.74
C PHE A 273 25.22 -6.49 -2.97
N GLY A 274 26.05 -6.61 -4.00
CA GLY A 274 25.83 -5.99 -5.30
C GLY A 274 24.60 -6.52 -6.02
N LEU A 275 24.41 -7.84 -5.97
CA LEU A 275 23.21 -8.50 -6.48
C LEU A 275 21.96 -8.06 -5.72
N ALA A 276 22.00 -8.04 -4.39
CA ALA A 276 20.94 -7.56 -3.51
C ALA A 276 20.54 -6.12 -3.89
N TRP A 277 21.51 -5.21 -3.98
CA TRP A 277 21.29 -3.84 -4.44
C TRP A 277 20.61 -3.79 -5.81
N ARG A 278 21.08 -4.56 -6.80
CA ARG A 278 20.48 -4.57 -8.14
C ARG A 278 19.02 -5.03 -8.13
N LEU A 279 18.69 -6.01 -7.29
CA LEU A 279 17.34 -6.56 -7.17
C LEU A 279 16.39 -5.63 -6.40
N ASP A 280 16.93 -4.93 -5.40
CA ASP A 280 16.12 -4.17 -4.44
C ASP A 280 16.10 -2.66 -4.72
N ARG A 281 17.02 -2.11 -5.51
CA ARG A 281 17.10 -0.67 -5.82
C ARG A 281 15.80 -0.05 -6.34
N ALA A 282 15.02 -0.79 -7.12
CA ALA A 282 13.76 -0.30 -7.66
C ALA A 282 12.68 -0.23 -6.58
N ALA A 283 12.65 -1.22 -5.69
CA ALA A 283 11.77 -1.20 -4.52
C ALA A 283 12.19 -0.09 -3.57
N LEU A 284 13.49 0.05 -3.29
CA LEU A 284 14.04 1.13 -2.48
C LEU A 284 13.64 2.50 -3.03
N ALA A 285 13.84 2.75 -4.32
CA ALA A 285 13.45 4.01 -4.94
C ALA A 285 11.94 4.28 -4.78
N LEU A 286 11.09 3.28 -5.05
CA LEU A 286 9.64 3.43 -4.93
C LEU A 286 9.21 3.74 -3.49
N TRP A 287 9.70 2.97 -2.52
CA TRP A 287 9.37 3.17 -1.10
C TRP A 287 9.90 4.51 -0.60
N THR A 288 11.16 4.85 -0.89
CA THR A 288 11.74 6.14 -0.52
C THR A 288 10.94 7.30 -1.12
N THR A 289 10.56 7.24 -2.40
CA THR A 289 9.71 8.27 -3.02
C THR A 289 8.36 8.38 -2.31
N ALA A 290 7.68 7.27 -2.00
CA ALA A 290 6.40 7.31 -1.31
C ALA A 290 6.51 7.92 0.11
N LEU A 291 7.52 7.51 0.88
CA LEU A 291 7.77 8.03 2.22
C LEU A 291 8.16 9.51 2.18
N VAL A 292 8.98 9.94 1.21
CA VAL A 292 9.33 11.35 1.00
C VAL A 292 8.11 12.18 0.64
N LEU A 293 7.23 11.69 -0.24
CA LEU A 293 5.99 12.38 -0.58
C LEU A 293 5.08 12.54 0.64
N TYR A 294 4.99 11.52 1.50
CA TYR A 294 4.31 11.65 2.79
C TYR A 294 4.97 12.69 3.70
N GLY A 295 6.30 12.68 3.80
CA GLY A 295 7.05 13.69 4.55
C GLY A 295 6.77 15.11 4.06
N LEU A 296 6.77 15.34 2.74
CA LEU A 296 6.41 16.63 2.13
C LEU A 296 4.97 17.04 2.50
N LEU A 297 4.02 16.11 2.44
CA LEU A 297 2.62 16.35 2.80
C LEU A 297 2.51 16.76 4.28
N ILE A 298 3.10 15.98 5.19
CA ILE A 298 3.08 16.29 6.62
C ILE A 298 3.76 17.64 6.89
N GLY A 299 4.97 17.87 6.36
CA GLY A 299 5.68 19.13 6.53
C GLY A 299 4.89 20.35 6.04
N SER A 300 4.03 20.19 5.04
CA SER A 300 3.18 21.26 4.50
C SER A 300 1.96 21.60 5.37
N VAL A 301 1.55 20.69 6.24
CA VAL A 301 0.33 20.83 7.07
C VAL A 301 0.66 21.13 8.53
N VAL A 302 1.85 20.76 9.01
CA VAL A 302 2.23 20.95 10.42
C VAL A 302 2.06 22.40 10.85
N HIS A 303 2.63 23.33 10.08
CA HIS A 303 2.48 24.75 10.38
C HIS A 303 1.05 25.23 10.07
N GLY A 304 0.36 25.76 11.08
CA GLY A 304 -1.03 26.22 10.95
C GLY A 304 -2.08 25.15 11.21
N ILE A 305 -1.69 23.94 11.65
CA ILE A 305 -2.65 22.90 12.01
C ILE A 305 -3.59 23.34 13.14
N ALA A 306 -3.11 24.19 14.05
CA ALA A 306 -3.91 24.76 15.12
C ALA A 306 -5.04 25.67 14.60
N ASP A 307 -4.81 26.34 13.46
CA ASP A 307 -5.78 27.25 12.83
C ASP A 307 -6.88 26.47 12.09
N GLU A 308 -6.58 25.27 11.59
CA GLU A 308 -7.56 24.41 10.93
C GLU A 308 -8.61 23.81 11.88
N VAL A 309 -8.34 23.75 13.18
CA VAL A 309 -9.24 23.09 14.14
C VAL A 309 -10.43 23.98 14.56
N GLY A 310 -10.43 25.26 14.17
CA GLY A 310 -11.60 26.14 13.87
C GLY A 310 -12.74 26.34 14.89
N SER A 311 -12.80 25.61 16.00
CA SER A 311 -13.91 25.61 16.97
C SER A 311 -13.46 26.04 18.37
N ASP A 312 -14.39 26.57 19.18
CA ASP A 312 -14.08 26.96 20.56
C ASP A 312 -13.57 25.77 21.40
N SER A 313 -14.07 24.56 21.12
CA SER A 313 -13.56 23.29 21.68
C SER A 313 -12.11 22.99 21.28
N ALA A 314 -11.69 23.40 20.10
CA ALA A 314 -10.34 23.16 19.63
C ALA A 314 -9.31 24.07 20.29
N ARG A 315 -9.67 25.32 20.57
CA ARG A 315 -8.83 26.22 21.36
C ARG A 315 -8.58 25.67 22.76
N GLU A 316 -9.58 25.02 23.36
CA GLU A 316 -9.43 24.35 24.65
C GLU A 316 -8.47 23.15 24.58
N ILE A 317 -8.53 22.37 23.48
CA ILE A 317 -7.58 21.27 23.21
C ILE A 317 -6.15 21.80 23.04
N VAL A 318 -5.97 22.88 22.27
CA VAL A 318 -4.65 23.53 22.08
C VAL A 318 -4.08 24.02 23.41
N VAL A 319 -4.90 24.69 24.24
CA VAL A 319 -4.48 25.17 25.57
C VAL A 319 -4.13 24.01 26.49
N ARG A 320 -4.93 22.93 26.51
CA ARG A 320 -4.65 21.73 27.31
C ARG A 320 -3.39 21.01 26.88
N LEU A 321 -3.06 21.02 25.59
CA LEU A 321 -1.84 20.41 25.07
C LEU A 321 -0.59 21.26 25.31
N GLY A 322 -0.72 22.47 25.87
CA GLY A 322 0.42 23.35 26.15
C GLY A 322 0.73 24.37 25.06
N GLY A 323 -0.22 24.62 24.14
CA GLY A 323 -0.11 25.61 23.08
C GLY A 323 0.08 25.03 21.68
N THR A 324 0.22 25.91 20.70
CA THR A 324 0.32 25.57 19.27
C THR A 324 1.56 24.73 18.95
N ALA A 325 2.71 25.09 19.49
CA ALA A 325 3.97 24.36 19.29
C ALA A 325 3.89 22.92 19.81
N ALA A 326 3.22 22.69 20.94
CA ALA A 326 3.03 21.35 21.48
C ALA A 326 2.07 20.52 20.63
N LEU A 327 1.04 21.13 20.05
CA LEU A 327 0.15 20.48 19.08
C LEU A 327 0.91 20.08 17.80
N GLU A 328 1.74 20.97 17.26
CA GLU A 328 2.58 20.72 16.08
C GLU A 328 3.57 19.57 16.34
N GLN A 329 4.23 19.55 17.51
CA GLN A 329 5.13 18.46 17.92
C GLN A 329 4.39 17.14 18.10
N ALA A 330 3.22 17.14 18.74
CA ALA A 330 2.39 15.94 18.90
C ALA A 330 1.93 15.40 17.53
N PHE A 331 1.55 16.28 16.60
CA PHE A 331 1.18 15.92 15.25
C PHE A 331 2.35 15.29 14.49
N LEU A 332 3.54 15.88 14.57
CA LEU A 332 4.77 15.30 14.00
C LEU A 332 5.05 13.92 14.57
N ALA A 333 4.95 13.75 15.89
CA ALA A 333 5.20 12.47 16.53
C ALA A 333 4.26 11.37 16.01
N VAL A 334 2.95 11.63 15.99
CA VAL A 334 1.95 10.70 15.45
C VAL A 334 2.19 10.42 13.97
N ALA A 335 2.47 11.46 13.18
CA ALA A 335 2.71 11.34 11.76
C ALA A 335 3.94 10.48 11.44
N PHE A 336 5.04 10.65 12.18
CA PHE A 336 6.26 9.85 12.01
C PHE A 336 6.15 8.46 12.62
N THR A 337 5.35 8.25 13.66
CA THR A 337 5.00 6.91 14.14
C THR A 337 4.24 6.12 13.09
N MET A 338 3.21 6.72 12.47
CA MET A 338 2.50 6.12 11.33
C MET A 338 3.44 5.83 10.17
N LEU A 339 4.33 6.77 9.84
CA LEU A 339 5.34 6.58 8.79
C LEU A 339 6.32 5.46 9.15
N GLY A 340 6.68 5.32 10.43
CA GLY A 340 7.49 4.23 10.97
C GLY A 340 6.85 2.87 10.75
N MET A 341 5.55 2.71 11.01
CA MET A 341 4.83 1.46 10.72
C MET A 341 4.89 1.09 9.23
N VAL A 342 4.75 2.10 8.35
CA VAL A 342 4.88 1.92 6.90
C VAL A 342 6.31 1.56 6.50
N ALA A 343 7.32 2.16 7.14
CA ALA A 343 8.73 1.79 6.96
C ALA A 343 9.02 0.37 7.47
N GLY A 344 8.35 -0.07 8.53
CA GLY A 344 8.41 -1.45 9.04
C GLY A 344 7.87 -2.45 8.03
N ALA A 345 6.78 -2.12 7.32
CA ALA A 345 6.26 -2.91 6.21
C ALA A 345 7.29 -3.07 5.08
N PHE A 346 8.02 -1.99 4.76
CA PHE A 346 9.10 -2.03 3.79
C PHE A 346 10.26 -2.93 4.27
N ALA A 347 10.65 -2.83 5.55
CA ALA A 347 11.69 -3.65 6.15
C ALA A 347 11.34 -5.15 6.08
N VAL A 348 10.12 -5.54 6.48
CA VAL A 348 9.60 -6.91 6.38
C VAL A 348 9.61 -7.40 4.94
N SER A 349 9.19 -6.56 3.99
CA SER A 349 9.16 -6.89 2.56
C SER A 349 10.54 -7.24 2.00
N LEU A 350 11.60 -6.58 2.48
CA LEU A 350 12.98 -6.86 2.07
C LEU A 350 13.50 -8.16 2.69
N VAL A 351 13.24 -8.42 3.98
CA VAL A 351 13.63 -9.66 4.64
C VAL A 351 12.97 -10.88 3.99
N LEU A 352 11.66 -10.81 3.71
CA LEU A 352 10.91 -11.93 3.14
C LEU A 352 11.35 -12.32 1.72
N ARG A 353 12.22 -11.54 1.06
CA ARG A 353 12.87 -11.97 -0.19
C ARG A 353 13.73 -13.20 0.02
N LEU A 354 14.37 -13.36 1.18
CA LEU A 354 15.12 -14.57 1.52
C LEU A 354 14.22 -15.82 1.42
N HIS A 355 13.03 -15.73 2.01
CA HIS A 355 12.01 -16.78 1.92
C HIS A 355 11.56 -17.03 0.48
N GLN A 356 11.36 -15.98 -0.32
CA GLN A 356 10.98 -16.13 -1.73
C GLN A 356 12.07 -16.80 -2.57
N GLU A 357 13.34 -16.47 -2.33
CA GLU A 357 14.47 -17.09 -3.02
C GLU A 357 14.65 -18.57 -2.64
N GLU A 358 14.38 -18.93 -1.37
CA GLU A 358 14.39 -20.32 -0.90
C GLU A 358 13.24 -21.12 -1.50
N VAL A 359 11.99 -20.63 -1.41
CA VAL A 359 10.80 -21.31 -1.96
C VAL A 359 10.84 -21.42 -3.49
N SER A 360 11.54 -20.51 -4.17
CA SER A 360 11.74 -20.57 -5.63
C SER A 360 12.92 -21.46 -6.06
N ALA A 361 13.56 -22.18 -5.13
CA ALA A 361 14.78 -22.98 -5.34
C ALA A 361 15.99 -22.21 -5.91
N ARG A 362 15.94 -20.87 -5.92
CA ARG A 362 17.05 -20.02 -6.40
C ARG A 362 18.16 -19.92 -5.37
N ALA A 363 17.82 -19.98 -4.09
CA ALA A 363 18.80 -19.96 -3.00
C ALA A 363 19.75 -21.17 -3.06
N GLU A 364 19.26 -22.34 -3.47
CA GLU A 364 20.09 -23.55 -3.61
C GLU A 364 21.21 -23.37 -4.62
N THR A 365 20.92 -22.77 -5.78
CA THR A 365 21.93 -22.50 -6.81
C THR A 365 23.02 -21.54 -6.31
N LEU A 366 22.65 -20.54 -5.51
CA LEU A 366 23.60 -19.57 -4.95
C LEU A 366 24.46 -20.18 -3.85
N LEU A 367 23.85 -20.98 -2.97
CA LEU A 367 24.49 -21.57 -1.79
C LEU A 367 25.26 -22.87 -2.10
N ALA A 368 25.05 -23.47 -3.27
CA ALA A 368 25.91 -24.52 -3.79
C ALA A 368 27.30 -24.02 -4.21
N GLY A 369 27.45 -22.71 -4.44
CA GLY A 369 28.74 -22.07 -4.70
C GLY A 369 29.52 -21.74 -3.43
N ALA A 370 30.55 -20.89 -3.55
CA ALA A 370 31.39 -20.46 -2.41
C ALA A 370 30.72 -19.41 -1.48
N LEU A 371 29.39 -19.24 -1.55
CA LEU A 371 28.66 -18.24 -0.78
C LEU A 371 28.21 -18.84 0.56
N SER A 372 28.66 -18.27 1.68
CA SER A 372 28.16 -18.68 2.99
C SER A 372 26.72 -18.20 3.24
N ARG A 373 25.95 -19.00 3.99
CA ARG A 373 24.57 -18.67 4.39
C ARG A 373 24.49 -17.34 5.14
N ASP A 374 25.49 -17.06 5.98
CA ASP A 374 25.59 -15.81 6.72
C ASP A 374 25.73 -14.61 5.79
N ARG A 375 26.62 -14.71 4.80
CA ARG A 375 26.87 -13.60 3.88
C ARG A 375 25.67 -13.33 2.99
N TRP A 376 24.93 -14.39 2.63
CA TRP A 376 23.68 -14.29 1.89
C TRP A 376 22.57 -13.62 2.71
N MET A 377 22.36 -14.04 3.97
CA MET A 377 21.36 -13.40 4.82
C MET A 377 21.74 -11.96 5.17
N ALA A 378 23.02 -11.71 5.47
CA ALA A 378 23.54 -10.38 5.78
C ALA A 378 23.32 -9.39 4.63
N SER A 379 23.37 -9.83 3.37
CA SER A 379 23.10 -8.91 2.25
C SER A 379 21.67 -8.42 2.20
N GLN A 380 20.68 -9.28 2.47
CA GLN A 380 19.29 -8.85 2.53
C GLN A 380 18.97 -8.10 3.82
N LEU A 381 19.56 -8.50 4.96
CA LEU A 381 19.40 -7.78 6.21
C LEU A 381 19.95 -6.36 6.12
N ALA A 382 21.12 -6.16 5.53
CA ALA A 382 21.69 -4.83 5.32
C ALA A 382 20.73 -3.95 4.51
N ALA A 383 20.13 -4.48 3.44
CA ALA A 383 19.11 -3.76 2.68
C ALA A 383 17.85 -3.46 3.54
N ALA A 384 17.41 -4.42 4.36
CA ALA A 384 16.23 -4.29 5.22
C ALA A 384 16.40 -3.31 6.39
N LEU A 385 17.62 -3.07 6.85
CA LEU A 385 17.90 -2.08 7.90
C LEU A 385 18.17 -0.70 7.28
N VAL A 386 19.09 -0.63 6.32
CA VAL A 386 19.53 0.64 5.71
C VAL A 386 18.45 1.23 4.82
N GLY A 387 17.70 0.41 4.07
CA GLY A 387 16.69 0.89 3.13
C GLY A 387 15.58 1.71 3.80
N PRO A 388 14.84 1.14 4.75
CA PRO A 388 13.82 1.86 5.53
C PRO A 388 14.40 3.04 6.31
N ALA A 389 15.63 2.92 6.84
CA ALA A 389 16.28 4.01 7.54
C ALA A 389 16.56 5.21 6.64
N MET A 390 17.11 4.99 5.45
CA MET A 390 17.29 6.06 4.47
C MET A 390 15.95 6.65 4.04
N ALA A 391 14.92 5.84 3.87
CA ALA A 391 13.60 6.29 3.42
C ALA A 391 12.91 7.20 4.45
N ILE A 392 12.89 6.81 5.73
CA ILE A 392 12.26 7.61 6.78
C ILE A 392 13.06 8.88 7.10
N LEU A 393 14.39 8.82 7.05
CA LEU A 393 15.24 10.01 7.23
C LEU A 393 15.12 10.98 6.06
N ALA A 394 15.01 10.48 4.82
CA ALA A 394 14.73 11.33 3.65
C ALA A 394 13.36 12.00 3.75
N ALA A 395 12.36 11.29 4.27
CA ALA A 395 11.05 11.86 4.57
C ALA A 395 11.11 12.91 5.68
N GLY A 396 11.88 12.65 6.75
CA GLY A 396 12.17 13.61 7.82
C GLY A 396 12.85 14.88 7.30
N LEU A 397 13.84 14.73 6.43
CA LEU A 397 14.53 15.85 5.77
C LEU A 397 13.55 16.69 4.95
N ALA A 398 12.74 16.04 4.11
CA ALA A 398 11.76 16.72 3.27
C ALA A 398 10.70 17.45 4.11
N ALA A 399 10.16 16.77 5.13
CA ALA A 399 9.18 17.34 6.06
C ALA A 399 9.76 18.53 6.82
N GLY A 400 10.98 18.40 7.38
CA GLY A 400 11.64 19.43 8.16
C GLY A 400 12.01 20.67 7.33
N ILE A 401 12.37 20.50 6.06
CA ILE A 401 12.57 21.62 5.14
C ILE A 401 11.23 22.36 4.91
N VAL A 402 10.17 21.64 4.53
CA VAL A 402 8.87 22.27 4.24
C VAL A 402 8.29 22.96 5.47
N TYR A 403 8.28 22.26 6.61
CA TYR A 403 7.78 22.81 7.87
C TYR A 403 8.62 24.00 8.34
N GLY A 404 9.96 23.88 8.32
CA GLY A 404 10.85 24.97 8.67
C GLY A 404 10.70 26.19 7.75
N THR A 405 10.44 26.00 6.45
CA THR A 405 10.15 27.11 5.54
C THR A 405 8.82 27.78 5.84
N ALA A 406 7.78 27.01 6.20
CA ALA A 406 6.47 27.54 6.53
C ALA A 406 6.50 28.32 7.86
N ALA A 407 7.21 27.79 8.86
CA ALA A 407 7.37 28.41 10.18
C ALA A 407 8.40 29.57 10.20
N GLY A 408 9.17 29.76 9.13
CA GLY A 408 10.25 30.76 9.10
C GLY A 408 11.49 30.40 9.93
N ASP A 409 11.61 29.15 10.40
CA ASP A 409 12.71 28.65 11.23
C ASP A 409 13.18 27.25 10.79
N ILE A 410 13.95 27.19 9.71
CA ILE A 410 14.54 25.91 9.26
C ILE A 410 15.58 25.40 10.28
N GLY A 411 16.30 26.32 10.94
CA GLY A 411 17.40 25.98 11.85
C GLY A 411 16.94 25.21 13.08
N GLY A 412 15.81 25.60 13.67
CA GLY A 412 15.20 24.91 14.82
C GLY A 412 14.36 23.70 14.42
N GLN A 413 13.54 23.82 13.37
CA GLN A 413 12.56 22.78 13.04
C GLN A 413 13.15 21.56 12.33
N LEU A 414 14.14 21.74 11.43
CA LEU A 414 14.71 20.63 10.67
C LEU A 414 15.36 19.56 11.58
N PRO A 415 16.22 19.92 12.57
CA PRO A 415 16.78 18.94 13.49
C PRO A 415 15.71 18.21 14.31
N ALA A 416 14.67 18.90 14.78
CA ALA A 416 13.58 18.31 15.56
C ALA A 416 12.78 17.28 14.75
N VAL A 417 12.45 17.59 13.50
CA VAL A 417 11.75 16.66 12.60
C VAL A 417 12.64 15.47 12.21
N LEU A 418 13.92 15.71 11.92
CA LEU A 418 14.88 14.62 11.64
C LEU A 418 15.07 13.69 12.84
N ALA A 419 15.16 14.24 14.05
CA ALA A 419 15.21 13.46 15.27
C ALA A 419 13.92 12.66 15.47
N SER A 420 12.75 13.28 15.23
CA SER A 420 11.44 12.60 15.28
C SER A 420 11.35 11.43 14.31
N ALA A 421 11.97 11.53 13.14
CA ALA A 421 12.09 10.43 12.17
C ALA A 421 13.09 9.35 12.62
N ALA A 422 14.26 9.75 13.13
CA ALA A 422 15.34 8.85 13.52
C ALA A 422 14.98 7.98 14.73
N VAL A 423 14.26 8.54 15.70
CA VAL A 423 13.86 7.87 16.94
C VAL A 423 12.89 6.70 16.68
N GLN A 424 12.22 6.67 15.51
CA GLN A 424 11.36 5.55 15.10
C GLN A 424 12.15 4.30 14.68
N LEU A 425 13.44 4.42 14.33
CA LEU A 425 14.20 3.35 13.66
C LEU A 425 14.23 2.01 14.43
N PRO A 426 14.44 1.98 15.76
CA PRO A 426 14.39 0.71 16.49
C PRO A 426 13.04 0.01 16.36
N ALA A 427 11.92 0.76 16.47
CA ALA A 427 10.59 0.20 16.29
C ALA A 427 10.35 -0.27 14.84
N VAL A 428 10.92 0.42 13.85
CA VAL A 428 10.88 0.03 12.42
C VAL A 428 11.62 -1.29 12.17
N TRP A 429 12.73 -1.53 12.86
CA TRP A 429 13.56 -2.72 12.67
C TRP A 429 13.01 -3.95 13.38
N LEU A 430 12.25 -3.79 14.47
CA LEU A 430 11.64 -4.91 15.18
C LEU A 430 10.84 -5.90 14.30
N PRO A 431 9.87 -5.48 13.46
CA PRO A 431 9.16 -6.42 12.60
C PRO A 431 10.09 -7.10 11.57
N ALA A 432 11.17 -6.45 11.14
CA ALA A 432 12.19 -7.09 10.29
C ALA A 432 13.03 -8.10 11.08
N ALA A 433 13.40 -7.80 12.32
CA ALA A 433 14.10 -8.73 13.21
C ALA A 433 13.25 -9.97 13.51
N VAL A 434 11.95 -9.79 13.75
CA VAL A 434 10.97 -10.89 13.86
C VAL A 434 10.93 -11.70 12.56
N ALA A 435 10.88 -11.05 11.39
CA ALA A 435 10.90 -11.75 10.11
C ALA A 435 12.18 -12.56 9.90
N VAL A 436 13.35 -12.06 10.33
CA VAL A 436 14.63 -12.79 10.28
C VAL A 436 14.61 -14.00 11.22
N ALA A 437 14.10 -13.83 12.44
CA ALA A 437 13.97 -14.92 13.41
C ALA A 437 13.04 -16.03 12.89
N LEU A 438 11.85 -15.65 12.39
CA LEU A 438 10.90 -16.59 11.79
C LEU A 438 11.49 -17.27 10.55
N PHE A 439 12.15 -16.51 9.68
CA PHE A 439 12.81 -17.05 8.50
C PHE A 439 13.89 -18.07 8.88
N GLY A 440 14.74 -17.79 9.87
CA GLY A 440 15.80 -18.70 10.32
C GLY A 440 15.26 -19.95 11.04
N LEU A 441 14.29 -19.79 11.93
CA LEU A 441 13.75 -20.88 12.77
C LEU A 441 12.76 -21.77 12.02
N ALA A 442 11.81 -21.17 11.29
CA ALA A 442 10.71 -21.88 10.65
C ALA A 442 10.29 -21.16 9.35
N PRO A 443 10.98 -21.41 8.22
CA PRO A 443 10.85 -20.61 7.01
C PRO A 443 9.42 -20.62 6.46
N ARG A 444 8.68 -21.73 6.63
CA ARG A 444 7.24 -21.84 6.28
C ARG A 444 6.34 -20.79 6.94
N PHE A 445 6.73 -20.27 8.11
CA PHE A 445 6.01 -19.25 8.85
C PHE A 445 6.62 -17.86 8.70
N ALA A 446 7.69 -17.68 7.91
CA ALA A 446 8.27 -16.36 7.67
C ALA A 446 7.22 -15.33 7.22
N PRO A 447 6.25 -15.64 6.32
CA PRO A 447 5.22 -14.68 5.94
C PRO A 447 4.32 -14.19 7.10
N ALA A 448 4.28 -14.91 8.23
CA ALA A 448 3.52 -14.51 9.43
C ALA A 448 4.06 -13.22 10.07
N ALA A 449 5.28 -12.78 9.71
CA ALA A 449 5.79 -11.46 10.11
C ALA A 449 4.85 -10.31 9.71
N TRP A 450 4.09 -10.45 8.61
CA TRP A 450 3.05 -9.49 8.26
C TRP A 450 1.91 -9.44 9.28
N ALA A 451 1.50 -10.59 9.83
CA ALA A 451 0.47 -10.63 10.87
C ALA A 451 0.97 -9.95 12.15
N VAL A 452 2.25 -10.11 12.49
CA VAL A 452 2.88 -9.40 13.62
C VAL A 452 2.84 -7.89 13.41
N LEU A 453 3.28 -7.41 12.24
CA LEU A 453 3.21 -5.98 11.92
C LEU A 453 1.78 -5.43 11.95
N ILE A 454 0.82 -6.15 11.34
CA ILE A 454 -0.60 -5.77 11.38
C ILE A 454 -1.12 -5.73 12.82
N SER A 455 -0.67 -6.65 13.69
CA SER A 455 -1.04 -6.66 15.10
C SER A 455 -0.49 -5.43 15.83
N PHE A 456 0.76 -5.01 15.55
CA PHE A 456 1.31 -3.77 16.11
C PHE A 456 0.48 -2.55 15.68
N VAL A 457 0.18 -2.42 14.39
CA VAL A 457 -0.67 -1.33 13.87
C VAL A 457 -2.05 -1.34 14.52
N ALA A 458 -2.67 -2.53 14.64
CA ALA A 458 -3.99 -2.67 15.25
C ALA A 458 -3.97 -2.30 16.74
N LEU A 459 -2.97 -2.76 17.50
CA LEU A 459 -2.80 -2.42 18.90
C LEU A 459 -2.55 -0.92 19.11
N TYR A 460 -1.76 -0.29 18.25
CA TYR A 460 -1.54 1.16 18.31
C TYR A 460 -2.84 1.95 18.08
N LEU A 461 -3.59 1.61 17.03
CA LEU A 461 -4.78 2.37 16.64
C LEU A 461 -5.98 2.09 17.54
N LEU A 462 -6.14 0.87 18.03
CA LEU A 462 -7.35 0.41 18.73
C LEU A 462 -7.12 0.16 20.22
N GLY A 463 -5.88 -0.05 20.67
CA GLY A 463 -5.61 -0.54 22.01
C GLY A 463 -6.00 0.44 23.12
N THR A 464 -5.73 1.73 22.90
CA THR A 464 -6.11 2.80 23.83
C THR A 464 -7.61 3.08 23.79
N LEU A 465 -8.26 2.93 22.63
CA LEU A 465 -9.71 3.12 22.45
C LEU A 465 -10.54 1.99 23.05
N SER A 466 -9.96 0.80 23.20
CA SER A 466 -10.64 -0.41 23.68
C SER A 466 -10.45 -0.68 25.18
N GLY A 467 -9.69 0.16 25.88
CA GLY A 467 -9.43 -0.01 27.32
C GLY A 467 -8.64 -1.28 27.66
N LEU A 468 -7.77 -1.75 26.74
CA LEU A 468 -6.95 -2.93 26.96
C LEU A 468 -5.98 -2.75 28.14
N PRO A 469 -5.66 -3.83 28.87
CA PRO A 469 -4.74 -3.75 29.99
C PRO A 469 -3.32 -3.38 29.53
N GLN A 470 -2.60 -2.62 30.37
CA GLN A 470 -1.31 -2.02 30.02
C GLN A 470 -0.28 -3.02 29.49
N TRP A 471 -0.21 -4.22 30.07
CA TRP A 471 0.73 -5.26 29.62
C TRP A 471 0.52 -5.68 28.15
N VAL A 472 -0.69 -5.51 27.61
CA VAL A 472 -0.98 -5.75 26.18
C VAL A 472 -0.47 -4.59 25.32
N LEU A 473 -0.64 -3.35 25.80
CA LEU A 473 -0.14 -2.16 25.12
C LEU A 473 1.39 -2.13 25.11
N ASP A 474 2.03 -2.67 26.14
CA ASP A 474 3.50 -2.76 26.24
C ASP A 474 4.11 -3.69 25.16
N PHE A 475 3.31 -4.53 24.48
CA PHE A 475 3.79 -5.28 23.31
C PHE A 475 3.90 -4.44 22.03
N GLU A 476 3.34 -3.24 22.02
CA GLU A 476 3.40 -2.35 20.86
C GLU A 476 4.74 -1.57 20.85
N PRO A 477 5.74 -1.94 20.02
CA PRO A 477 7.00 -1.19 19.91
C PRO A 477 6.85 0.32 19.69
N PHE A 478 5.88 0.81 18.92
CA PHE A 478 5.81 2.25 18.65
C PHE A 478 5.27 3.09 19.81
N VAL A 479 4.69 2.46 20.84
CA VAL A 479 4.30 3.15 22.09
C VAL A 479 5.53 3.49 22.94
N HIS A 480 6.62 2.73 22.80
CA HIS A 480 7.86 2.94 23.54
C HIS A 480 8.78 3.99 22.91
N VAL A 481 8.43 4.50 21.73
CA VAL A 481 9.21 5.51 21.01
C VAL A 481 9.07 6.85 21.76
N PRO A 482 10.17 7.44 22.27
CA PRO A 482 10.10 8.66 23.04
C PRO A 482 9.72 9.86 22.16
N LEU A 483 8.96 10.79 22.75
CA LEU A 483 8.66 12.07 22.12
C LEU A 483 9.94 12.91 22.04
N VAL A 484 10.21 13.47 20.86
CA VAL A 484 11.30 14.44 20.68
C VAL A 484 10.77 15.82 21.05
N ALA A 485 11.01 16.22 22.30
CA ALA A 485 10.65 17.53 22.84
C ALA A 485 11.90 18.23 23.42
N ASP A 486 11.77 19.52 23.73
CA ASP A 486 12.87 20.40 24.15
C ASP A 486 13.64 19.92 25.41
N GLY A 487 13.08 18.99 26.18
CA GLY A 487 13.69 18.37 27.37
C GLY A 487 14.64 17.19 27.11
N GLY A 488 14.87 16.82 25.85
CA GLY A 488 15.75 15.71 25.46
C GLY A 488 15.04 14.36 25.33
N VAL A 489 15.73 13.40 24.72
CA VAL A 489 15.20 12.06 24.42
C VAL A 489 15.72 11.05 25.43
N SER A 490 14.83 10.32 26.12
CA SER A 490 15.25 9.20 26.97
C SER A 490 15.81 8.07 26.09
N PRO A 491 17.07 7.67 26.26
CA PRO A 491 17.68 6.65 25.40
C PRO A 491 17.27 5.22 25.78
N VAL A 492 16.72 5.02 26.98
CA VAL A 492 16.46 3.67 27.54
C VAL A 492 15.52 2.84 26.66
N PRO A 493 14.34 3.33 26.24
CA PRO A 493 13.44 2.53 25.40
C PRO A 493 14.07 2.14 24.06
N LEU A 494 14.85 3.05 23.45
CA LEU A 494 15.54 2.81 22.19
C LEU A 494 16.61 1.72 22.32
N ILE A 495 17.39 1.75 23.41
CA ILE A 495 18.40 0.72 23.70
C ILE A 495 17.74 -0.65 23.90
N VAL A 496 16.60 -0.69 24.61
CA VAL A 496 15.85 -1.94 24.82
C VAL A 496 15.34 -2.50 23.51
N LEU A 497 14.72 -1.69 22.65
CA LEU A 497 14.26 -2.12 21.33
C LEU A 497 15.42 -2.65 20.47
N LEU A 498 16.54 -1.92 20.41
CA LEU A 498 17.74 -2.36 19.68
C LEU A 498 18.33 -3.66 20.22
N ALA A 499 18.28 -3.87 21.53
CA ALA A 499 18.73 -5.13 22.14
C ALA A 499 17.83 -6.31 21.75
N ILE A 500 16.51 -6.09 21.71
CA ILE A 500 15.53 -7.08 21.23
C ILE A 500 15.79 -7.40 19.75
N ASP A 501 15.97 -6.38 18.91
CA ASP A 501 16.29 -6.53 17.49
C ASP A 501 17.54 -7.38 17.29
N ALA A 502 18.63 -7.03 17.99
CA ALA A 502 19.89 -7.75 17.93
C ALA A 502 19.73 -9.22 18.37
N GLY A 503 18.96 -9.46 19.43
CA GLY A 503 18.65 -10.81 19.92
C GLY A 503 17.90 -11.65 18.88
N LEU A 504 16.82 -11.11 18.31
CA LEU A 504 16.03 -11.80 17.28
C LEU A 504 16.82 -12.07 16.00
N ILE A 505 17.62 -11.10 15.56
CA ILE A 505 18.52 -11.25 14.42
C ILE A 505 19.54 -12.36 14.70
N ALA A 506 20.19 -12.35 15.87
CA ALA A 506 21.18 -13.36 16.24
C ALA A 506 20.57 -14.78 16.28
N VAL A 507 19.34 -14.92 16.79
CA VAL A 507 18.58 -16.18 16.75
C VAL A 507 18.33 -16.63 15.30
N GLY A 508 17.92 -15.73 14.41
CA GLY A 508 17.72 -16.05 13.00
C GLY A 508 19.01 -16.51 12.30
N PHE A 509 20.14 -15.85 12.54
CA PHE A 509 21.46 -16.29 12.03
C PHE A 509 21.88 -17.63 12.59
N GLY A 510 21.75 -17.82 13.90
CA GLY A 510 22.08 -19.09 14.55
C GLY A 510 21.25 -20.25 14.01
N ALA A 511 19.96 -20.04 13.77
CA ALA A 511 19.06 -21.04 13.22
C ALA A 511 19.36 -21.37 11.74
N LEU A 512 19.58 -20.36 10.89
CA LEU A 512 19.91 -20.57 9.47
C LEU A 512 21.22 -21.35 9.25
N ARG A 513 22.21 -21.15 10.14
CA ARG A 513 23.46 -21.91 10.11
C ARG A 513 23.25 -23.40 10.37
N ARG A 514 22.25 -23.76 11.18
CA ARG A 514 22.00 -25.14 11.63
C ARG A 514 20.93 -25.87 10.81
N ARG A 515 20.01 -25.14 10.19
CA ARG A 515 18.88 -25.72 9.43
C ARG A 515 19.30 -26.14 8.03
N ASP A 516 18.76 -27.23 7.50
CA ASP A 516 18.89 -27.57 6.08
C ASP A 516 18.02 -26.66 5.19
N LEU A 517 18.44 -26.49 3.93
CA LEU A 517 17.77 -25.61 2.95
C LEU A 517 16.61 -26.30 2.22
N ALA A 518 16.41 -27.60 2.46
CA ALA A 518 15.36 -28.41 1.86
C ALA A 518 14.34 -28.81 2.92
N SER A 519 13.22 -28.10 2.99
CA SER A 519 11.98 -28.59 3.60
C SER A 519 10.75 -27.94 2.97
#